data_AF-A0A135W697-F1
#
_entry.id   AF-A0A135W697-F1
#
_cell.length_a   1.000
_cell.length_b   1.000
_cell.length_c   1.000
_cell.angle_alpha   90.00
_cell.angle_beta   90.00
_cell.angle_gamma   90.00
#
_symmetry.space_group_name_H-M   'P 1'
#
loop_
_entity.id
_entity.type
_entity.pdbx_description
1 polymer ?
#
loop_
_entity_poly.entity_id
_entity_poly.type
_entity_poly.pdbx_seq_one_letter_code
_entity_poly.pdbx_strand_id
1 'polypeptide(L)'
;MAEDPSKCIKEFRAELPRVNEDVLGAVRDWKNVQIAVDEDTLWLKGFTAEQAESPEIRQMLDFVLYELRDGLLFKKEALVPTKKMRTALLWSPIHKALPLTFPASNQNYFGIEEKVQVRLKPGIEEHPAAALLSILSEIKESIPAQPDFKLEKIEWTVINDKALFLGIPLLSLPGKTYWEKDGHLLPAGYDFEFKNLSSLLRQQYNKESDKWLLWSEDGTCLPIKKEDLRPMSVSSFRLTEKTREWI
;
A
#
# COMPACT_ATOMS: atom_id res chain seq x y z
N MET A 1 41.39 52.89 -31.15
CA MET A 1 40.26 53.17 -30.26
C MET A 1 39.77 51.82 -29.76
N ALA A 2 39.94 51.53 -28.48
CA ALA A 2 39.44 50.30 -27.88
C ALA A 2 37.92 50.46 -27.70
N GLU A 3 37.13 49.55 -28.27
CA GLU A 3 35.70 49.47 -27.97
C GLU A 3 35.55 49.02 -26.51
N ASP A 4 34.74 49.74 -25.73
CA ASP A 4 34.43 49.38 -24.35
C ASP A 4 33.92 47.93 -24.28
N PRO A 5 34.61 47.01 -23.56
CA PRO A 5 34.16 45.64 -23.37
C PRO A 5 32.83 45.53 -22.60
N SER A 6 32.34 46.66 -22.07
CA SER A 6 31.03 46.82 -21.45
C SER A 6 29.85 46.75 -22.44
N LYS A 7 30.10 46.81 -23.77
CA LYS A 7 29.03 46.78 -24.79
C LYS A 7 28.33 45.44 -25.00
N CYS A 8 28.84 44.33 -24.44
CA CYS A 8 28.39 42.98 -24.81
C CYS A 8 27.54 42.25 -23.76
N ILE A 9 27.26 42.83 -22.59
CA ILE A 9 26.38 42.19 -21.62
C ILE A 9 24.96 42.75 -21.83
N LYS A 10 24.19 42.10 -22.69
CA LYS A 10 22.76 42.39 -22.83
C LYS A 10 22.06 41.95 -21.55
N GLU A 11 21.62 42.91 -20.75
CA GLU A 11 20.83 42.64 -19.57
C GLU A 11 19.35 42.54 -19.93
N PHE A 12 18.80 41.34 -19.79
CA PHE A 12 17.37 41.12 -19.99
C PHE A 12 16.59 41.29 -18.69
N ARG A 13 15.39 41.84 -18.82
CA ARG A 13 14.39 41.98 -17.76
C ARG A 13 13.06 41.48 -18.29
N ALA A 14 12.28 40.80 -17.48
CA ALA A 14 10.93 40.43 -17.87
C ALA A 14 9.90 40.86 -16.84
N GLU A 15 8.69 41.10 -17.33
CA GLU A 15 7.51 41.49 -16.58
C GLU A 15 6.42 40.44 -16.82
N LEU A 16 5.76 39.99 -15.75
CA LEU A 16 4.66 39.05 -15.78
C LEU A 16 3.61 39.43 -14.72
N PRO A 17 2.30 39.38 -15.01
CA PRO A 17 1.27 39.57 -13.99
C PRO A 17 1.35 38.48 -12.91
N ARG A 18 1.14 38.85 -11.64
CA ARG A 18 1.20 37.91 -10.52
C ARG A 18 0.17 36.78 -10.60
N VAL A 19 -0.97 37.01 -11.26
CA VAL A 19 -2.00 36.00 -11.51
C VAL A 19 -1.44 34.80 -12.30
N ASN A 20 -0.39 35.00 -13.10
CA ASN A 20 0.21 33.97 -13.95
C ASN A 20 1.50 33.38 -13.34
N GLU A 21 1.68 33.48 -12.02
CA GLU A 21 2.87 32.95 -11.31
C GLU A 21 3.14 31.47 -11.61
N ASP A 22 2.08 30.66 -11.78
CA ASP A 22 2.18 29.23 -12.09
C ASP A 22 2.97 28.92 -13.37
N VAL A 23 2.96 29.84 -14.35
CA VAL A 23 3.68 29.69 -15.62
C VAL A 23 5.21 29.71 -15.40
N LEU A 24 5.67 30.33 -14.32
CA LEU A 24 7.10 30.35 -13.95
C LEU A 24 7.64 28.99 -13.51
N GLY A 25 6.76 27.98 -13.33
CA GLY A 25 7.16 26.59 -13.10
C GLY A 25 8.12 26.06 -14.17
N ALA A 26 7.97 26.49 -15.44
CA ALA A 26 8.82 26.04 -16.55
C ALA A 26 10.28 26.55 -16.47
N VAL A 27 10.52 27.66 -15.78
CA VAL A 27 11.85 28.31 -15.69
C VAL A 27 12.43 28.28 -14.28
N ARG A 28 11.75 27.62 -13.34
CA ARG A 28 12.15 27.53 -11.93
C ARG A 28 13.53 26.91 -11.73
N ASP A 29 13.94 25.99 -12.60
CA ASP A 29 15.21 25.28 -12.49
C ASP A 29 16.42 26.16 -12.93
N TRP A 30 16.17 27.37 -13.45
CA TRP A 30 17.21 28.29 -13.89
C TRP A 30 17.86 29.01 -12.70
N LYS A 31 19.05 28.53 -12.31
CA LYS A 31 19.80 29.03 -11.14
C LYS A 31 20.23 30.50 -11.25
N ASN A 32 20.38 31.01 -12.46
CA ASN A 32 20.82 32.37 -12.75
C ASN A 32 19.68 33.40 -12.70
N VAL A 33 18.41 32.95 -12.70
CA VAL A 33 17.25 33.85 -12.71
C VAL A 33 16.85 34.25 -11.30
N GLN A 34 16.62 35.56 -11.15
CA GLN A 34 16.11 36.16 -9.94
C GLN A 34 14.73 36.77 -10.22
N ILE A 35 13.87 36.75 -9.21
CA ILE A 35 12.52 37.29 -9.22
C ILE A 35 12.37 38.35 -8.14
N ALA A 36 11.63 39.40 -8.45
CA ALA A 36 11.15 40.40 -7.49
C ALA A 36 9.64 40.57 -7.63
N VAL A 37 8.95 40.67 -6.50
CA VAL A 37 7.50 40.85 -6.44
C VAL A 37 7.21 42.32 -6.15
N ASP A 38 6.33 42.93 -6.94
CA ASP A 38 5.95 44.34 -6.86
C ASP A 38 4.44 44.49 -7.07
N GLU A 39 3.70 44.59 -5.96
CA GLU A 39 2.22 44.63 -5.94
C GLU A 39 1.61 43.47 -6.76
N ASP A 40 1.10 43.76 -7.95
CA ASP A 40 0.45 42.82 -8.87
C ASP A 40 1.37 42.35 -10.02
N THR A 41 2.65 42.73 -10.00
CA THR A 41 3.62 42.46 -11.07
C THR A 41 4.83 41.69 -10.55
N LEU A 42 5.22 40.66 -11.29
CA LEU A 42 6.45 39.90 -11.09
C LEU A 42 7.51 40.37 -12.08
N TRP A 43 8.69 40.67 -11.54
CA TRP A 43 9.87 41.07 -12.31
C TRP A 43 10.90 39.96 -12.29
N LEU A 44 11.47 39.65 -13.45
CA LEU A 44 12.52 38.65 -13.59
C LEU A 44 13.78 39.27 -14.21
N LYS A 45 14.94 38.80 -13.78
CA LYS A 45 16.23 39.21 -14.33
C LYS A 45 17.25 38.08 -14.32
N GLY A 46 18.34 38.29 -15.07
CA GLY A 46 19.49 37.39 -15.07
C GLY A 46 19.46 36.33 -16.17
N PHE A 47 18.56 36.45 -17.15
CA PHE A 47 18.50 35.57 -18.32
C PHE A 47 19.79 35.65 -19.14
N THR A 48 20.24 34.51 -19.67
CA THR A 48 21.24 34.48 -20.74
C THR A 48 20.59 34.82 -22.08
N ALA A 49 21.40 35.19 -23.08
CA ALA A 49 20.90 35.44 -24.44
C ALA A 49 20.20 34.20 -25.04
N GLU A 50 20.65 33.01 -24.70
CA GLU A 50 20.03 31.74 -25.12
C GLU A 50 18.68 31.51 -24.43
N GLN A 51 18.59 31.75 -23.12
CA GLN A 51 17.34 31.63 -22.36
C GLN A 51 16.28 32.66 -22.79
N ALA A 52 16.71 33.88 -23.13
CA ALA A 52 15.83 34.92 -23.66
C ALA A 52 15.11 34.51 -24.98
N GLU A 53 15.71 33.60 -25.74
CA GLU A 53 15.17 33.09 -27.00
C GLU A 53 14.53 31.70 -26.86
N SER A 54 14.50 31.13 -25.66
CA SER A 54 14.10 29.75 -25.44
C SER A 54 12.59 29.55 -25.66
N PRO A 55 12.17 28.33 -26.07
CA PRO A 55 10.76 28.02 -26.26
C PRO A 55 9.96 28.17 -24.97
N GLU A 56 10.57 27.92 -23.81
CA GLU A 56 9.94 28.06 -22.49
C GLU A 56 9.47 29.50 -22.26
N ILE A 57 10.26 30.50 -22.66
CA ILE A 57 9.91 31.92 -22.54
C ILE A 57 8.90 32.34 -23.61
N ARG A 58 9.06 31.85 -24.85
CA ARG A 58 8.16 32.19 -25.97
C ARG A 58 6.74 31.66 -25.78
N GLN A 59 6.56 30.58 -25.02
CA GLN A 59 5.27 29.96 -24.75
C GLN A 59 4.53 30.56 -23.55
N MET A 60 5.16 31.43 -22.76
CA MET A 60 4.53 32.04 -21.58
C MET A 60 3.51 33.10 -21.98
N LEU A 61 2.30 32.99 -21.43
CA LEU A 61 1.24 33.99 -21.61
C LEU A 61 1.54 35.24 -20.77
N ASP A 62 1.23 36.41 -21.32
CA ASP A 62 1.42 37.73 -20.71
C ASP A 62 2.85 38.04 -20.24
N PHE A 63 3.83 37.33 -20.78
CA PHE A 63 5.24 37.53 -20.49
C PHE A 63 5.86 38.56 -21.44
N VAL A 64 6.38 39.65 -20.89
CA VAL A 64 7.02 40.71 -21.69
C VAL A 64 8.50 40.77 -21.38
N LEU A 65 9.32 40.48 -22.39
CA LEU A 65 10.78 40.58 -22.32
C LEU A 65 11.27 41.95 -22.79
N TYR A 66 12.14 42.54 -21.97
CA TYR A 66 12.78 43.82 -22.19
C TYR A 66 14.32 43.68 -22.19
N GLU A 67 14.97 44.54 -22.96
CA GLU A 67 16.39 44.81 -22.86
C GLU A 67 16.59 46.07 -22.01
N LEU A 68 17.42 45.97 -20.96
CA LEU A 68 17.76 47.07 -20.08
C LEU A 68 18.96 47.83 -20.66
N ARG A 69 18.75 49.10 -21.03
CA ARG A 69 19.82 50.01 -21.48
C ARG A 69 19.71 51.31 -20.70
N ASP A 70 20.77 51.73 -20.01
CA ASP A 70 20.83 52.97 -19.23
C ASP A 70 19.66 53.18 -18.24
N GLY A 71 19.17 52.10 -17.63
CA GLY A 71 18.04 52.13 -16.69
C GLY A 71 16.64 52.25 -17.33
N LEU A 72 16.57 52.21 -18.67
CA LEU A 72 15.35 52.22 -19.46
C LEU A 72 15.09 50.82 -20.05
N LEU A 73 13.83 50.42 -20.09
CA LEU A 73 13.37 49.14 -20.60
C LEU A 73 12.91 49.31 -22.05
N PHE A 74 13.57 48.61 -22.97
CA PHE A 74 13.22 48.53 -24.38
C PHE A 74 12.57 47.18 -24.64
N LYS A 75 11.36 47.14 -25.19
CA LYS A 75 10.78 45.87 -25.64
C LYS A 75 11.70 45.24 -26.69
N LYS A 76 11.70 43.91 -26.78
CA LYS A 76 12.43 43.19 -27.83
C LYS A 76 12.15 43.82 -29.21
N GLU A 77 13.22 44.16 -29.92
CA GLU A 77 13.21 44.83 -31.25
C GLU A 77 12.69 46.28 -31.29
N ALA A 78 12.27 46.87 -30.17
CA ALA A 78 11.85 48.26 -30.11
C ALA A 78 13.04 49.23 -30.02
N LEU A 79 13.00 50.31 -30.82
CA LEU A 79 14.01 51.37 -30.82
C LEU A 79 13.74 52.45 -29.75
N VAL A 80 12.56 52.46 -29.15
CA VAL A 80 12.13 53.45 -28.15
C VAL A 80 11.93 52.83 -26.78
N PRO A 81 12.29 53.54 -25.70
CA PRO A 81 12.10 53.05 -24.34
C PRO A 81 10.60 53.01 -24.01
N THR A 82 10.14 51.91 -23.44
CA THR A 82 8.74 51.74 -23.04
C THR A 82 8.50 52.26 -21.62
N LYS A 83 9.43 51.98 -20.70
CA LYS A 83 9.26 52.26 -19.26
C LYS A 83 10.62 52.41 -18.59
N LYS A 84 10.67 53.16 -17.49
CA LYS A 84 11.86 53.23 -16.63
C LYS A 84 11.85 52.07 -15.63
N MET A 85 13.01 51.47 -15.39
CA MET A 85 13.14 50.38 -14.41
C MET A 85 12.94 50.91 -12.98
N ARG A 86 12.15 50.20 -12.16
CA ARG A 86 12.01 50.51 -10.74
C ARG A 86 13.27 50.14 -9.97
N THR A 87 13.75 51.03 -9.11
CA THR A 87 15.06 50.87 -8.42
C THR A 87 14.94 50.14 -7.07
N ALA A 88 13.74 50.06 -6.47
CA ALA A 88 13.53 49.52 -5.13
C ALA A 88 12.90 48.11 -5.13
N LEU A 89 13.40 47.20 -5.98
CA LEU A 89 12.92 45.82 -6.05
C LEU A 89 13.79 44.87 -5.21
N LEU A 90 13.16 44.06 -4.35
CA LEU A 90 13.84 43.03 -3.59
C LEU A 90 13.98 41.76 -4.44
N TRP A 91 15.21 41.47 -4.87
CA TRP A 91 15.50 40.32 -5.71
C TRP A 91 15.75 39.06 -4.88
N SER A 92 15.12 37.97 -5.27
CA SER A 92 15.30 36.64 -4.68
C SER A 92 15.53 35.61 -5.78
N PRO A 93 16.30 34.53 -5.54
CA PRO A 93 16.43 33.43 -6.50
C PRO A 93 15.07 32.78 -6.80
N ILE A 94 14.78 32.48 -8.06
CA ILE A 94 13.46 31.98 -8.49
C ILE A 94 13.02 30.70 -7.74
N HIS A 95 13.96 29.78 -7.47
CA HIS A 95 13.69 28.55 -6.71
C HIS A 95 13.28 28.77 -5.25
N LYS A 96 13.63 29.93 -4.66
CA LYS A 96 13.21 30.29 -3.29
C LYS A 96 11.85 30.97 -3.27
N ALA A 97 11.55 31.74 -4.31
CA ALA A 97 10.26 32.41 -4.46
C ALA A 97 9.12 31.44 -4.79
N LEU A 98 9.42 30.33 -5.47
CA LEU A 98 8.46 29.30 -5.86
C LEU A 98 8.72 27.98 -5.10
N PRO A 99 8.39 27.90 -3.80
CA PRO A 99 8.60 26.69 -3.01
C PRO A 99 7.67 25.55 -3.48
N LEU A 100 8.24 24.36 -3.66
CA LEU A 100 7.45 23.14 -3.83
C LEU A 100 6.88 22.70 -2.49
N THR A 101 5.57 22.77 -2.34
CA THR A 101 4.88 22.02 -1.29
C THR A 101 4.65 20.61 -1.79
N PHE A 102 5.48 19.67 -1.34
CA PHE A 102 5.11 18.27 -1.47
C PHE A 102 3.96 17.98 -0.50
N PRO A 103 2.95 17.18 -0.91
CA PRO A 103 2.03 16.64 0.08
C PRO A 103 2.86 15.89 1.12
N ALA A 104 2.45 15.97 2.39
CA ALA A 104 3.10 15.20 3.45
C ALA A 104 3.16 13.73 3.00
N SER A 105 4.37 13.18 2.95
CA SER A 105 4.58 11.78 2.58
C SER A 105 3.89 10.92 3.64
N ASN A 106 2.67 10.46 3.36
CA ASN A 106 1.96 9.56 4.24
C ASN A 106 2.46 8.13 4.00
N GLN A 107 3.61 7.80 4.59
CA GLN A 107 4.09 6.41 4.65
C GLN A 107 3.20 5.51 5.51
N ASN A 108 2.21 6.08 6.22
CA ASN A 108 1.32 5.41 7.15
C ASN A 108 -0.16 5.47 6.68
N TYR A 109 -0.43 5.06 5.44
CA TYR A 109 -1.83 4.84 5.01
C TYR A 109 -2.49 3.64 5.70
N PHE A 110 -1.75 2.91 6.54
CA PHE A 110 -2.29 1.96 7.50
C PHE A 110 -2.26 2.63 8.87
N GLY A 111 -3.43 2.79 9.49
CA GLY A 111 -3.45 3.14 10.90
C GLY A 111 -2.63 2.10 11.66
N ILE A 112 -1.76 2.51 12.58
CA ILE A 112 -0.93 1.61 13.40
C ILE A 112 -1.81 0.64 14.23
N GLU A 113 -3.10 0.97 14.34
CA GLU A 113 -4.14 0.20 15.04
C GLU A 113 -5.03 -0.64 14.10
N GLU A 114 -4.92 -0.50 12.77
CA GLU A 114 -5.71 -1.27 11.83
C GLU A 114 -5.22 -2.71 11.79
N LYS A 115 -6.02 -3.61 12.38
CA LYS A 115 -5.79 -5.05 12.31
C LYS A 115 -6.32 -5.57 10.99
N VAL A 116 -5.43 -6.10 10.16
CA VAL A 116 -5.82 -6.86 8.96
C VAL A 116 -6.64 -8.07 9.40
N GLN A 117 -7.92 -8.10 9.00
CA GLN A 117 -8.77 -9.26 9.23
C GLN A 117 -8.46 -10.32 8.17
N VAL A 118 -8.20 -11.55 8.63
CA VAL A 118 -8.05 -12.69 7.72
C VAL A 118 -9.41 -13.02 7.13
N ARG A 119 -9.49 -13.06 5.80
CA ARG A 119 -10.71 -13.44 5.07
C ARG A 119 -10.43 -14.69 4.24
N LEU A 120 -11.39 -15.60 4.28
CA LEU A 120 -11.44 -16.75 3.38
C LEU A 120 -12.37 -16.43 2.22
N LYS A 121 -12.00 -16.90 1.02
CA LYS A 121 -12.81 -16.80 -0.19
C LYS A 121 -13.03 -18.18 -0.79
N PRO A 122 -14.08 -18.40 -1.59
CA PRO A 122 -14.23 -19.61 -2.36
C PRO A 122 -12.97 -19.88 -3.19
N GLY A 123 -12.42 -21.08 -3.04
CA GLY A 123 -11.26 -21.56 -3.80
C GLY A 123 -11.66 -21.90 -5.23
N ILE A 124 -10.70 -21.75 -6.15
CA ILE A 124 -10.87 -22.15 -7.56
C ILE A 124 -10.36 -23.58 -7.76
N GLU A 125 -9.40 -24.01 -6.93
CA GLU A 125 -8.77 -25.31 -7.00
C GLU A 125 -9.47 -26.29 -6.05
N GLU A 126 -9.63 -27.53 -6.51
CA GLU A 126 -10.13 -28.62 -5.67
C GLU A 126 -8.99 -29.23 -4.87
N HIS A 127 -9.18 -29.34 -3.56
CA HIS A 127 -8.22 -29.95 -2.65
C HIS A 127 -8.85 -31.15 -1.93
N PRO A 128 -8.09 -32.25 -1.72
CA PRO A 128 -8.60 -33.39 -0.98
C PRO A 128 -8.86 -33.00 0.47
N ALA A 129 -10.01 -33.42 0.99
CA ALA A 129 -10.32 -33.25 2.41
C ALA A 129 -9.35 -34.11 3.25
N ALA A 130 -8.83 -33.51 4.32
CA ALA A 130 -7.88 -34.12 5.26
C ALA A 130 -8.45 -34.23 6.68
N ALA A 131 -9.48 -33.44 7.00
CA ALA A 131 -10.11 -33.45 8.31
C ALA A 131 -11.64 -33.27 8.24
N LEU A 132 -12.33 -33.71 9.29
CA LEU A 132 -13.79 -33.63 9.44
C LEU A 132 -14.13 -33.11 10.83
N LEU A 133 -14.98 -32.08 10.88
CA LEU A 133 -15.55 -31.55 12.12
C LEU A 133 -17.03 -31.93 12.19
N SER A 134 -17.38 -32.76 13.16
CA SER A 134 -18.72 -33.30 13.34
C SER A 134 -19.28 -32.96 14.72
N ILE A 135 -20.60 -32.83 14.83
CA ILE A 135 -21.27 -32.61 16.12
C ILE A 135 -21.37 -33.96 16.85
N LEU A 136 -20.96 -34.03 18.11
CA LEU A 136 -20.91 -35.29 18.86
C LEU A 136 -22.27 -35.99 18.98
N SER A 137 -23.34 -35.23 19.19
CA SER A 137 -24.70 -35.77 19.30
C SER A 137 -25.18 -36.49 18.03
N GLU A 138 -24.69 -36.07 16.86
CA GLU A 138 -25.08 -36.63 15.56
C GLU A 138 -24.30 -37.90 15.22
N ILE A 139 -23.08 -38.07 15.76
CA ILE A 139 -22.18 -39.17 15.39
C ILE A 139 -22.11 -40.29 16.43
N LYS A 140 -22.70 -40.11 17.62
CA LYS A 140 -22.57 -41.06 18.75
C LYS A 140 -22.97 -42.50 18.37
N GLU A 141 -23.99 -42.65 17.54
CA GLU A 141 -24.52 -43.95 17.11
C GLU A 141 -23.76 -44.50 15.90
N SER A 142 -23.16 -43.62 15.10
CA SER A 142 -22.45 -44.00 13.87
C SER A 142 -21.02 -44.43 14.10
N ILE A 143 -20.33 -43.90 15.12
CA ILE A 143 -18.93 -44.24 15.44
C ILE A 143 -18.75 -45.74 15.75
N PRO A 144 -19.57 -46.38 16.61
CA PRO A 144 -19.43 -47.81 16.91
C PRO A 144 -19.70 -48.73 15.71
N ALA A 145 -20.35 -48.23 14.66
CA ALA A 145 -20.63 -48.98 13.44
C ALA A 145 -19.48 -48.88 12.41
N GLN A 146 -18.46 -48.04 12.66
CA GLN A 146 -17.31 -47.92 11.77
C GLN A 146 -16.34 -49.11 11.94
N PRO A 147 -15.73 -49.61 10.85
CA PRO A 147 -14.69 -50.62 10.95
C PRO A 147 -13.45 -50.12 11.69
N ASP A 148 -12.89 -50.94 12.58
CA ASP A 148 -11.72 -50.59 13.40
C ASP A 148 -10.51 -50.16 12.57
N PHE A 149 -10.24 -50.83 11.45
CA PHE A 149 -9.11 -50.49 10.57
C PHE A 149 -9.18 -49.05 9.99
N LYS A 150 -10.38 -48.46 9.92
CA LYS A 150 -10.55 -47.05 9.54
C LYS A 150 -10.24 -46.14 10.72
N LEU A 151 -10.73 -46.48 11.92
CA LEU A 151 -10.53 -45.69 13.13
C LEU A 151 -9.04 -45.63 13.52
N GLU A 152 -8.29 -46.72 13.38
CA GLU A 152 -6.86 -46.77 13.70
C GLU A 152 -5.99 -45.79 12.89
N LYS A 153 -6.46 -45.34 11.73
CA LYS A 153 -5.77 -44.37 10.86
C LYS A 153 -6.19 -42.92 11.13
N ILE A 154 -7.09 -42.71 12.08
CA ILE A 154 -7.65 -41.41 12.41
C ILE A 154 -7.14 -40.97 13.78
N GLU A 155 -6.66 -39.73 13.82
CA GLU A 155 -6.46 -39.00 15.05
C GLU A 155 -7.65 -38.10 15.31
N TRP A 156 -8.02 -37.91 16.57
CA TRP A 156 -9.17 -37.08 16.90
C TRP A 156 -8.95 -36.28 18.18
N THR A 157 -9.73 -35.21 18.30
CA THR A 157 -9.86 -34.43 19.53
C THR A 157 -11.26 -33.84 19.64
N VAL A 158 -11.62 -33.40 20.84
CA VAL A 158 -12.93 -32.81 21.12
C VAL A 158 -12.75 -31.31 21.35
N ILE A 159 -13.53 -30.52 20.61
CA ILE A 159 -13.58 -29.06 20.67
C ILE A 159 -15.00 -28.67 21.04
N ASN A 160 -15.21 -28.27 22.29
CA ASN A 160 -16.55 -28.02 22.82
C ASN A 160 -17.47 -29.22 22.55
N ASP A 161 -18.61 -29.04 21.88
CA ASP A 161 -19.59 -30.07 21.49
C ASP A 161 -19.26 -30.80 20.18
N LYS A 162 -18.11 -30.52 19.55
CA LYS A 162 -17.70 -31.08 18.26
C LYS A 162 -16.50 -32.00 18.40
N ALA A 163 -16.42 -32.98 17.51
CA ALA A 163 -15.26 -33.84 17.34
C ALA A 163 -14.55 -33.48 16.03
N LEU A 164 -13.25 -33.21 16.11
CA LEU A 164 -12.38 -33.03 14.96
C LEU A 164 -11.64 -34.34 14.71
N PHE A 165 -11.77 -34.87 13.50
CA PHE A 165 -11.09 -36.07 13.02
C PHE A 165 -10.06 -35.67 11.95
N LEU A 166 -8.84 -36.16 12.05
CA LEU A 166 -7.78 -35.99 11.07
C LEU A 166 -7.29 -37.36 10.60
N GLY A 167 -7.15 -37.53 9.29
CA GLY A 167 -6.55 -38.73 8.71
C GLY A 167 -7.26 -39.19 7.45
N ILE A 168 -6.63 -40.15 6.77
CA ILE A 168 -7.06 -40.66 5.46
C ILE A 168 -7.12 -42.20 5.55
N PRO A 169 -8.27 -42.83 5.22
CA PRO A 169 -9.48 -42.22 4.66
C PRO A 169 -10.35 -41.54 5.72
N LEU A 170 -11.01 -40.44 5.34
CA LEU A 170 -11.99 -39.76 6.18
C LEU A 170 -13.17 -40.66 6.56
N LEU A 171 -13.70 -40.47 7.77
CA LEU A 171 -14.90 -41.15 8.23
C LEU A 171 -16.13 -40.62 7.51
N SER A 172 -17.03 -41.51 7.12
CA SER A 172 -18.30 -41.16 6.45
C SER A 172 -19.34 -40.72 7.49
N LEU A 173 -19.08 -39.58 8.14
CA LEU A 173 -19.93 -39.00 9.19
C LEU A 173 -20.46 -37.63 8.74
N PRO A 174 -21.64 -37.20 9.23
CA PRO A 174 -22.13 -35.85 9.00
C PRO A 174 -21.19 -34.81 9.61
N GLY A 175 -20.89 -33.74 8.89
CA GLY A 175 -20.00 -32.68 9.39
C GLY A 175 -19.45 -31.78 8.29
N LYS A 176 -18.62 -30.83 8.70
CA LYS A 176 -17.87 -29.95 7.79
C LYS A 176 -16.49 -30.54 7.52
N THR A 177 -16.13 -30.63 6.25
CA THR A 177 -14.81 -31.12 5.82
C THR A 177 -13.81 -29.97 5.72
N TYR A 178 -12.56 -30.30 5.96
CA TYR A 178 -11.45 -29.36 5.94
C TYR A 178 -10.30 -29.94 5.12
N TRP A 179 -9.57 -29.09 4.41
CA TRP A 179 -8.36 -29.44 3.69
C TRP A 179 -7.14 -28.81 4.35
N GLU A 180 -5.98 -29.40 4.12
CA GLU A 180 -4.73 -29.01 4.75
C GLU A 180 -3.90 -28.12 3.83
N LYS A 181 -3.41 -27.01 4.39
CA LYS A 181 -2.45 -26.12 3.73
C LYS A 181 -1.47 -25.58 4.75
N ASP A 182 -0.20 -25.93 4.64
CA ASP A 182 0.87 -25.36 5.47
C ASP A 182 0.66 -25.52 7.00
N GLY A 183 -0.06 -26.54 7.48
CA GLY A 183 -0.43 -26.64 8.90
C GLY A 183 -1.73 -25.92 9.28
N HIS A 184 -2.45 -25.38 8.31
CA HIS A 184 -3.80 -24.83 8.44
C HIS A 184 -4.84 -25.85 8.01
N LEU A 185 -5.93 -25.94 8.75
CA LEU A 185 -7.13 -26.67 8.37
C LEU A 185 -8.17 -25.66 7.90
N LEU A 186 -8.39 -25.59 6.59
CA LEU A 186 -9.30 -24.66 5.94
C LEU A 186 -10.60 -25.37 5.56
N PRO A 187 -11.79 -24.73 5.69
CA PRO A 187 -13.03 -25.32 5.22
C PRO A 187 -12.92 -25.74 3.75
N ALA A 188 -13.41 -26.93 3.42
CA ALA A 188 -13.38 -27.43 2.05
C ALA A 188 -14.08 -26.44 1.09
N GLY A 189 -13.43 -26.16 -0.05
CA GLY A 189 -13.92 -25.18 -1.03
C GLY A 189 -13.56 -23.73 -0.70
N TYR A 190 -12.83 -23.44 0.37
CA TYR A 190 -12.31 -22.11 0.69
C TYR A 190 -10.78 -22.06 0.66
N ASP A 191 -10.22 -20.90 0.31
CA ASP A 191 -8.79 -20.60 0.47
C ASP A 191 -8.62 -19.18 1.06
N PHE A 192 -7.43 -18.86 1.53
CA PHE A 192 -7.07 -17.50 1.92
C PHE A 192 -7.24 -16.52 0.75
N GLU A 193 -7.72 -15.30 1.06
CA GLU A 193 -7.88 -14.24 0.06
C GLU A 193 -6.57 -13.97 -0.71
N PHE A 194 -5.45 -13.99 0.01
CA PHE A 194 -4.10 -13.80 -0.52
C PHE A 194 -3.27 -15.07 -0.38
N LYS A 195 -2.58 -15.47 -1.46
CA LYS A 195 -1.83 -16.74 -1.51
C LYS A 195 -0.66 -16.80 -0.52
N ASN A 196 -0.04 -15.66 -0.22
CA ASN A 196 1.09 -15.54 0.71
C ASN A 196 0.67 -15.46 2.18
N LEU A 197 -0.63 -15.45 2.47
CA LEU A 197 -1.13 -15.29 3.83
C LEU A 197 -0.83 -16.54 4.70
N SER A 198 -0.82 -17.75 4.12
CA SER A 198 -0.61 -18.99 4.89
C SER A 198 0.73 -18.97 5.64
N SER A 199 1.82 -18.64 4.97
CA SER A 199 3.16 -18.61 5.56
C SER A 199 3.29 -17.53 6.66
N LEU A 200 2.70 -16.36 6.43
CA LEU A 200 2.68 -15.26 7.41
C LEU A 200 1.87 -15.64 8.66
N LEU A 201 0.68 -16.21 8.47
CA LEU A 201 -0.18 -16.63 9.57
C LEU A 201 0.43 -17.79 10.35
N ARG A 202 1.11 -18.73 9.68
CA ARG A 202 1.88 -19.77 10.35
C ARG A 202 2.96 -19.17 11.26
N GLN A 203 3.74 -18.20 10.77
CA GLN A 203 4.75 -17.54 11.59
C GLN A 203 4.15 -16.76 12.78
N GLN A 204 2.98 -16.16 12.59
CA GLN A 204 2.31 -15.36 13.62
C GLN A 204 1.65 -16.23 14.71
N TYR A 205 0.93 -17.28 14.33
CA TYR A 205 0.10 -18.08 15.24
C TYR A 205 0.72 -19.42 15.64
N ASN A 206 1.71 -19.92 14.89
CA ASN A 206 2.25 -21.27 15.04
C ASN A 206 3.75 -21.33 14.70
N LYS A 207 4.55 -20.48 15.35
CA LYS A 207 5.99 -20.35 15.10
C LYS A 207 6.76 -21.67 15.26
N GLU A 208 6.37 -22.48 16.26
CA GLU A 208 7.01 -23.76 16.57
C GLU A 208 6.45 -24.93 15.73
N SER A 209 5.42 -24.70 14.91
CA SER A 209 4.76 -25.73 14.08
C SER A 209 4.19 -26.92 14.86
N ASP A 210 3.90 -26.71 16.14
CA ASP A 210 3.38 -27.69 17.11
C ASP A 210 1.85 -27.78 17.12
N LYS A 211 1.17 -26.89 16.39
CA LYS A 211 -0.29 -26.80 16.34
C LYS A 211 -0.85 -27.04 14.94
N TRP A 212 -2.13 -27.37 14.89
CA TRP A 212 -3.01 -27.20 13.75
C TRP A 212 -3.80 -25.91 13.92
N LEU A 213 -3.89 -25.11 12.86
CA LEU A 213 -4.69 -23.87 12.87
C LEU A 213 -6.03 -24.14 12.19
N LEU A 214 -7.10 -24.34 12.96
CA LEU A 214 -8.44 -24.59 12.45
C LEU A 214 -9.14 -23.27 12.15
N TRP A 215 -9.52 -23.06 10.89
CA TRP A 215 -10.16 -21.81 10.44
C TRP A 215 -11.65 -21.97 10.24
N SER A 216 -12.43 -21.01 10.70
CA SER A 216 -13.85 -20.91 10.36
C SER A 216 -14.02 -20.08 9.08
N GLU A 217 -15.19 -20.21 8.43
CA GLU A 217 -15.54 -19.46 7.22
C GLU A 217 -15.55 -17.93 7.44
N ASP A 218 -15.74 -17.48 8.69
CA ASP A 218 -15.70 -16.07 9.10
C ASP A 218 -14.27 -15.53 9.30
N GLY A 219 -13.24 -16.36 9.11
CA GLY A 219 -11.84 -15.98 9.31
C GLY A 219 -11.36 -16.06 10.76
N THR A 220 -12.17 -16.60 11.69
CA THR A 220 -11.69 -16.91 13.04
C THR A 220 -10.79 -18.14 13.03
N CYS A 221 -9.75 -18.12 13.87
CA CYS A 221 -8.75 -19.18 13.97
C CYS A 221 -8.73 -19.77 15.38
N LEU A 222 -8.81 -21.09 15.46
CA LEU A 222 -8.64 -21.87 16.68
C LEU A 222 -7.35 -22.70 16.59
N PRO A 223 -6.32 -22.41 17.40
CA PRO A 223 -5.14 -23.26 17.48
C PRO A 223 -5.42 -24.53 18.28
N ILE A 224 -5.06 -25.68 17.73
CA ILE A 224 -5.20 -27.00 18.35
C ILE A 224 -3.81 -27.61 18.44
N LYS A 225 -3.35 -27.98 19.64
CA LYS A 225 -2.03 -28.59 19.73
C LYS A 225 -2.06 -30.02 19.18
N LYS A 226 -0.97 -30.42 18.51
CA LYS A 226 -0.85 -31.79 18.00
C LYS A 226 -0.84 -32.83 19.13
N GLU A 227 -0.37 -32.46 20.32
CA GLU A 227 -0.41 -33.32 21.52
C GLU A 227 -1.84 -33.59 22.05
N ASP A 228 -2.81 -32.74 21.70
CA ASP A 228 -4.22 -32.91 22.11
C ASP A 228 -4.96 -33.91 21.21
N LEU A 229 -4.35 -34.31 20.09
CA LEU A 229 -4.86 -35.33 19.20
C LEU A 229 -4.50 -36.71 19.75
N ARG A 230 -5.49 -37.61 19.74
CA ARG A 230 -5.34 -38.98 20.21
C ARG A 230 -5.73 -39.95 19.09
N PRO A 231 -5.11 -41.14 19.02
CA PRO A 231 -5.59 -42.19 18.14
C PRO A 231 -7.05 -42.53 18.42
N MET A 232 -7.83 -42.74 17.38
CA MET A 232 -9.25 -43.00 17.50
C MET A 232 -9.54 -44.49 17.74
N SER A 233 -10.42 -44.75 18.70
CA SER A 233 -10.99 -46.07 18.96
C SER A 233 -12.39 -45.94 19.55
N VAL A 234 -13.24 -46.96 19.37
CA VAL A 234 -14.60 -46.97 19.96
C VAL A 234 -14.56 -46.78 21.48
N SER A 235 -13.56 -47.35 22.15
CA SER A 235 -13.39 -47.21 23.60
C SER A 235 -13.00 -45.78 24.00
N SER A 236 -12.08 -45.14 23.26
CA SER A 236 -11.68 -43.75 23.51
C SER A 236 -12.86 -42.78 23.37
N PHE A 237 -13.74 -43.02 22.40
CA PHE A 237 -14.95 -42.22 22.18
C PHE A 237 -15.94 -42.36 23.33
N ARG A 238 -16.28 -43.60 23.70
CA ARG A 238 -17.23 -43.88 24.80
C ARG A 238 -16.75 -43.34 26.14
N LEU A 239 -15.45 -43.41 26.42
CA LEU A 239 -14.88 -42.86 27.65
C LEU A 239 -15.03 -41.33 27.70
N THR A 240 -14.83 -40.67 26.56
CA THR A 240 -14.94 -39.22 26.44
C THR A 240 -16.41 -38.76 26.56
N GLU A 241 -17.35 -39.50 25.97
CA GLU A 241 -18.79 -39.25 26.10
C GLU A 241 -19.24 -39.35 27.57
N LYS A 242 -18.89 -40.46 28.25
CA LYS A 242 -19.20 -40.65 29.66
C LYS A 242 -18.60 -39.59 30.56
N THR A 243 -17.40 -39.09 30.27
CA THR A 243 -16.78 -38.04 31.09
C THR A 243 -17.56 -36.72 31.01
N ARG A 244 -18.25 -36.46 29.89
CA ARG A 244 -19.02 -35.23 29.68
C ARG A 244 -20.44 -35.28 30.21
N GLU A 245 -21.06 -36.45 30.33
CA GLU A 245 -22.39 -36.59 30.97
C GLU A 245 -22.36 -36.24 32.47
N TRP A 246 -21.18 -36.16 33.08
CA TRP A 246 -21.00 -35.91 34.52
C TRP A 246 -20.54 -34.47 34.84
N ILE A 247 -20.36 -33.62 33.81
CA ILE A 247 -19.98 -32.20 33.92
C ILE A 247 -21.21 -31.35 33.60
#